data_AF-A0AAJ4WD27-F1
#
_entry.id   AF-A0AAJ4WD27-F1
#
_cell.length_a   1.000
_cell.length_b   1.000
_cell.length_c   1.000
_cell.angle_alpha   90.00
_cell.angle_beta   90.00
_cell.angle_gamma   90.00
#
_symmetry.space_group_name_H-M   'P 1'
#
loop_
_entity.id
_entity.type
_entity.pdbx_description
1 polymer ?
#
loop_
_entity_poly.entity_id
_entity_poly.type
_entity_poly.pdbx_seq_one_letter_code
_entity_poly.pdbx_strand_id
1 'polypeptide(L)'
;MMLPQESARQITDGVSTTLYFKLQPELFWFKGHFPEQALLPGVTQIHWVMHYGAELFNLPPIFSALDVVKFQRPLFPSEEITLTLNWDEAKSKLSFQYRCGDILASSGRISLCH
;
A
#
# COMPACT_ATOMS: atom_id res chain seq x y z
N MET A 1 -12.33 9.37 2.11
CA MET A 1 -10.91 9.12 2.50
C MET A 1 -10.14 8.97 1.18
N MET A 2 -9.07 9.75 0.98
CA MET A 2 -8.48 9.98 -0.35
C MET A 2 -7.57 8.81 -0.77
N LEU A 3 -8.08 7.93 -1.62
CA LEU A 3 -7.33 6.85 -2.28
C LEU A 3 -6.57 7.41 -3.49
N PRO A 4 -5.46 6.77 -3.93
CA PRO A 4 -4.82 7.15 -5.16
C PRO A 4 -5.71 6.76 -6.35
N GLN A 5 -5.45 7.36 -7.52
CA GLN A 5 -6.05 6.85 -8.74
C GLN A 5 -5.38 5.54 -9.13
N GLU A 6 -6.16 4.47 -9.12
CA GLU A 6 -5.80 3.18 -9.69
C GLU A 6 -5.85 3.26 -11.22
N SER A 7 -4.75 2.92 -11.88
CA SER A 7 -4.68 2.84 -13.34
C SER A 7 -4.96 1.44 -13.86
N ALA A 8 -4.60 0.42 -13.09
CA ALA A 8 -4.86 -0.98 -13.40
C ALA A 8 -4.77 -1.86 -12.14
N ARG A 9 -5.35 -3.06 -12.23
CA ARG A 9 -5.15 -4.15 -11.28
C ARG A 9 -4.91 -5.48 -12.00
N GLN A 10 -4.07 -6.31 -11.43
CA GLN A 10 -3.82 -7.69 -11.84
C GLN A 10 -4.01 -8.61 -10.65
N ILE A 11 -5.04 -9.46 -10.71
CA ILE A 11 -5.36 -10.46 -9.69
C ILE A 11 -4.68 -11.77 -10.08
N THR A 12 -4.02 -12.43 -9.12
CA THR A 12 -3.37 -13.72 -9.32
C THR A 12 -3.85 -14.67 -8.23
N ASP A 13 -4.59 -15.70 -8.65
CA ASP A 13 -5.00 -16.85 -7.85
C ASP A 13 -5.77 -16.52 -6.55
N GLY A 14 -6.42 -15.36 -6.47
CA GLY A 14 -7.26 -14.93 -5.34
C GLY A 14 -6.50 -14.62 -4.04
N VAL A 15 -5.20 -14.90 -3.97
CA VAL A 15 -4.35 -14.68 -2.79
C VAL A 15 -3.26 -13.65 -3.01
N SER A 16 -2.99 -13.29 -4.26
CA SER A 16 -2.04 -12.24 -4.63
C SER A 16 -2.70 -11.25 -5.57
N THR A 17 -2.45 -9.95 -5.37
CA THR A 17 -2.94 -8.92 -6.29
C THR A 17 -1.93 -7.80 -6.40
N THR A 18 -1.73 -7.33 -7.62
CA THR A 18 -0.87 -6.20 -7.93
C THR A 18 -1.73 -5.04 -8.47
N LEU A 19 -1.60 -3.88 -7.83
CA LEU A 19 -2.30 -2.65 -8.15
C LEU A 19 -1.30 -1.62 -8.68
N TYR A 20 -1.73 -0.85 -9.68
CA TYR A 20 -0.91 0.18 -10.31
C TYR A 20 -1.54 1.54 -10.04
N PHE A 21 -0.72 2.49 -9.59
CA PHE A 21 -1.17 3.82 -9.23
C PHE A 21 -0.31 4.89 -9.89
N LYS A 22 -0.96 6.02 -10.19
CA LYS A 22 -0.27 7.28 -10.39
C LYS A 22 -0.48 8.17 -9.16
N LEU A 23 0.62 8.60 -8.54
CA LEU A 23 0.58 9.47 -7.37
C LEU A 23 0.27 10.91 -7.79
N GLN A 24 -1.02 11.24 -7.94
CA GLN A 24 -1.43 12.60 -8.31
C GLN A 24 -0.86 13.63 -7.32
N PRO A 25 -0.17 14.69 -7.78
CA PRO A 25 0.38 15.73 -6.89
C PRO A 25 -0.67 16.41 -6.00
N GLU A 26 -1.92 16.40 -6.43
CA GLU A 26 -3.05 17.02 -5.74
C GLU A 26 -3.58 16.17 -4.58
N LEU A 27 -3.05 14.94 -4.39
CA LEU A 27 -3.41 14.09 -3.27
C LEU A 27 -3.25 14.85 -1.96
N PHE A 28 -4.32 14.81 -1.15
CA PHE A 28 -4.36 15.48 0.15
C PHE A 28 -3.12 15.19 1.01
N TRP A 29 -2.60 13.96 0.91
CA TRP A 29 -1.45 13.47 1.67
C TRP A 29 -0.13 14.17 1.38
N PHE A 30 0.01 14.85 0.23
CA PHE A 30 1.19 15.64 -0.09
C PHE A 30 1.13 17.06 0.47
N LYS A 31 -0.06 17.55 0.86
CA LYS A 31 -0.23 18.92 1.35
C LYS A 31 0.46 19.08 2.71
N GLY A 32 1.53 19.88 2.73
CA GLY A 32 2.28 20.17 3.96
C GLY A 32 3.17 19.01 4.45
N HIS A 33 3.35 17.95 3.65
CA HIS A 33 4.17 16.79 4.02
C HIS A 33 5.19 16.46 2.92
N PHE A 34 6.29 17.17 2.80
CA PHE A 34 6.73 18.34 3.57
C PHE A 34 6.62 19.62 2.74
N PRO A 35 6.61 20.82 3.34
CA PRO A 35 6.50 22.08 2.60
C PRO A 35 7.58 22.25 1.52
N GLU A 36 8.80 21.80 1.79
CA GLU A 36 9.94 21.89 0.86
C GLU A 36 10.04 20.70 -0.09
N GLN A 37 9.63 19.51 0.36
CA GLN A 37 9.65 18.29 -0.45
C GLN A 37 8.49 17.37 -0.07
N ALA A 38 7.43 17.40 -0.88
CA ALA A 38 6.28 16.55 -0.69
C ALA A 38 6.64 15.07 -0.89
N LEU A 39 6.26 14.19 0.04
CA LEU A 39 6.43 12.75 -0.07
C LEU A 39 5.26 12.01 0.58
N LEU A 40 4.99 10.81 0.10
CA LEU A 40 3.83 10.02 0.53
C LEU A 40 4.09 9.49 1.95
N PRO A 41 3.28 9.86 2.95
CA PRO A 41 3.47 9.41 4.33
C PRO A 41 3.40 7.89 4.45
N GLY A 42 4.22 7.31 5.33
CA GLY A 42 4.21 5.87 5.61
C GLY A 42 2.85 5.37 6.13
N VAL A 43 2.15 6.18 6.93
CA VAL A 43 0.80 5.88 7.41
C VAL A 43 -0.22 5.80 6.27
N THR A 44 -0.07 6.62 5.22
CA THR A 44 -0.92 6.57 4.04
C THR A 44 -0.69 5.30 3.24
N GLN A 45 0.56 4.87 3.10
CA GLN A 45 0.90 3.59 2.46
C GLN A 45 0.25 2.41 3.20
N ILE A 46 0.33 2.37 4.53
CA ILE A 46 -0.32 1.33 5.35
C ILE A 46 -1.85 1.39 5.23
N HIS A 47 -2.43 2.60 5.23
CA HIS A 47 -3.87 2.77 5.06
C HIS A 47 -4.37 2.21 3.72
N TRP A 48 -3.65 2.46 2.62
CA TRP A 48 -4.00 1.89 1.31
C TRP A 48 -3.85 0.37 1.28
N VAL A 49 -2.80 -0.18 1.90
CA VAL A 49 -2.64 -1.64 2.06
C VAL A 49 -3.85 -2.25 2.76
N MET A 50 -4.31 -1.65 3.86
CA MET A 50 -5.48 -2.14 4.61
C MET A 50 -6.77 -2.01 3.81
N HIS A 51 -6.95 -0.89 3.11
CA HIS A 51 -8.12 -0.65 2.27
C HIS A 51 -8.25 -1.71 1.16
N TYR A 52 -7.19 -1.87 0.36
CA TYR A 52 -7.20 -2.82 -0.76
C TYR A 52 -7.16 -4.27 -0.28
N GLY A 53 -6.47 -4.56 0.82
CA GLY A 53 -6.50 -5.90 1.43
C GLY A 53 -7.92 -6.31 1.81
N ALA A 54 -8.66 -5.43 2.48
CA ALA A 54 -10.05 -5.68 2.85
C ALA A 54 -10.96 -5.82 1.62
N GLU A 55 -10.82 -4.95 0.62
CA GLU A 55 -11.59 -5.01 -0.64
C GLU A 55 -11.36 -6.32 -1.40
N LEU A 56 -10.11 -6.74 -1.55
CA LEU A 56 -9.73 -7.79 -2.50
C LEU A 56 -9.77 -9.20 -1.90
N PHE A 57 -9.45 -9.33 -0.61
CA PHE A 57 -9.37 -10.65 0.05
C PHE A 57 -10.50 -10.87 1.06
N ASN A 58 -11.52 -9.99 1.07
CA ASN A 58 -12.66 -10.06 2.00
C ASN A 58 -12.22 -10.17 3.47
N LEU A 59 -11.18 -9.41 3.84
CA LEU A 59 -10.57 -9.49 5.17
C LEU A 59 -11.48 -8.83 6.21
N PRO A 60 -11.53 -9.36 7.44
CA PRO A 60 -12.20 -8.67 8.53
C PRO A 60 -11.53 -7.30 8.75
N PRO A 61 -12.29 -6.25 9.14
CA PRO A 61 -11.76 -4.90 9.31
C PRO A 61 -10.85 -4.74 10.55
N ILE A 62 -10.38 -5.85 11.13
CA ILE A 62 -9.69 -5.88 12.42
C ILE A 62 -8.18 -5.98 12.18
N PHE A 63 -7.54 -4.82 12.13
CA PHE A 63 -6.10 -4.70 12.22
C PHE A 63 -5.62 -5.15 13.61
N SER A 64 -4.69 -6.10 13.67
CA SER A 64 -4.10 -6.54 14.94
C SER A 64 -2.77 -5.82 15.19
N ALA A 65 -1.79 -6.04 14.31
CA ALA A 65 -0.45 -5.50 14.47
C ALA A 65 0.28 -5.33 13.15
N LEU A 66 1.21 -4.38 13.11
CA LEU A 66 2.21 -4.27 12.07
C LEU A 66 3.45 -5.06 12.51
N ASP A 67 3.61 -6.30 12.02
CA ASP A 67 4.73 -7.17 12.38
C ASP A 67 6.06 -6.52 12.00
N VAL A 68 6.12 -5.97 10.79
CA VAL A 68 7.31 -5.29 10.25
C VAL A 68 6.88 -4.30 9.18
N VAL A 69 7.56 -3.16 9.14
CA VAL A 69 7.53 -2.23 8.02
C VAL A 69 8.93 -1.68 7.78
N LYS A 70 9.31 -1.58 6.51
CA LYS A 70 10.56 -0.98 6.08
C LYS A 70 10.29 0.02 4.97
N PHE A 71 10.59 1.29 5.22
CA PHE A 71 10.59 2.36 4.22
C PHE A 71 12.03 2.57 3.76
N GLN A 72 12.34 2.20 2.52
CA GLN A 72 13.70 2.22 1.96
C GLN A 72 13.91 3.38 0.99
N ARG A 73 12.84 3.80 0.30
CA ARG A 73 12.86 4.94 -0.62
C ARG A 73 11.58 5.76 -0.42
N PRO A 74 11.68 7.10 -0.34
CA PRO A 74 10.51 7.97 -0.42
C PRO A 74 9.74 7.77 -1.72
N LEU A 75 8.43 8.02 -1.67
CA LEU A 75 7.56 8.08 -2.86
C LEU A 75 7.11 9.52 -3.05
N PHE A 76 7.30 10.05 -4.25
CA PHE A 76 7.08 11.46 -4.57
C PHE A 76 5.83 11.67 -5.43
N PRO A 77 5.29 12.90 -5.48
CA PRO A 77 4.27 13.28 -6.46
C PRO A 77 4.64 12.92 -7.89
N SER A 78 3.61 12.63 -8.69
CA SER A 78 3.67 12.23 -10.11
C SER A 78 4.29 10.86 -10.40
N GLU A 79 4.82 10.15 -9.40
CA GLU A 79 5.41 8.84 -9.61
C GLU A 79 4.37 7.77 -9.93
N GLU A 80 4.77 6.83 -10.78
CA GLU A 80 4.04 5.59 -11.02
C GLU A 80 4.57 4.54 -10.05
N ILE A 81 3.65 3.99 -9.27
CA ILE A 81 3.99 3.00 -8.26
C ILE A 81 3.14 1.74 -8.42
N THR A 82 3.70 0.64 -7.94
CA THR A 82 3.03 -0.65 -7.89
C THR A 82 2.90 -1.09 -6.45
N LEU A 83 1.70 -1.51 -6.04
CA LEU A 83 1.45 -2.18 -4.77
C LEU A 83 1.15 -3.65 -5.04
N THR A 84 1.99 -4.54 -4.52
CA THR A 84 1.68 -5.97 -4.49
C THR A 84 1.23 -6.35 -3.10
N LEU A 85 0.07 -7.00 -3.01
CA LEU A 85 -0.50 -7.57 -1.79
C LEU A 85 -0.53 -9.09 -1.89
N ASN A 86 -0.23 -9.75 -0.78
CA ASN A 86 -0.34 -11.21 -0.65
C ASN A 86 -1.02 -11.56 0.67
N TRP A 87 -2.11 -12.30 0.59
CA TRP A 87 -2.86 -12.79 1.75
C TRP A 87 -2.52 -14.26 2.05
N ASP A 88 -2.08 -14.51 3.28
CA ASP A 88 -1.89 -15.86 3.83
C ASP A 88 -3.00 -16.12 4.85
N GLU A 89 -4.10 -16.73 4.38
CA GLU A 89 -5.29 -17.03 5.19
C GLU A 89 -4.95 -17.94 6.39
N ALA A 90 -4.10 -18.95 6.18
CA ALA A 90 -3.73 -19.90 7.22
C ALA A 90 -2.99 -19.25 8.40
N LYS A 91 -2.32 -18.11 8.16
CA LYS A 91 -1.60 -17.36 9.20
C LYS A 91 -2.26 -16.04 9.59
N SER A 92 -3.36 -15.68 8.94
CA SER A 92 -4.00 -14.36 9.05
C SER A 92 -3.02 -13.21 8.81
N LYS A 93 -2.19 -13.32 7.76
CA LYS A 93 -1.15 -12.33 7.46
C LYS A 93 -1.28 -11.71 6.07
N LEU A 94 -1.28 -10.38 6.04
CA LEU A 94 -1.22 -9.59 4.82
C LEU A 94 0.21 -9.06 4.64
N SER A 95 0.88 -9.48 3.58
CA SER A 95 2.20 -8.95 3.19
C SER A 95 2.04 -7.96 2.04
N PHE A 96 2.81 -6.88 2.06
CA PHE A 96 2.76 -5.86 1.02
C PHE A 96 4.14 -5.40 0.56
N GLN A 97 4.22 -4.94 -0.68
CA GLN A 97 5.39 -4.29 -1.27
C GLN A 97 4.95 -3.11 -2.15
N TYR A 98 5.58 -1.96 -1.97
CA TYR A 98 5.52 -0.82 -2.88
C TYR A 98 6.79 -0.72 -3.71
N ARG A 99 6.64 -0.54 -5.01
CA ARG A 99 7.74 -0.34 -5.95
C ARG A 99 7.52 0.90 -6.82
N CYS A 100 8.61 1.53 -7.23
CA CYS A 100 8.65 2.55 -8.29
C CYS A 100 9.54 1.99 -9.41
N GLY A 101 8.93 1.49 -10.48
CA GLY A 101 9.62 0.60 -11.43
C GLY A 101 10.23 -0.62 -10.72
N ASP A 102 11.52 -0.85 -10.91
CA ASP A 102 12.23 -1.98 -10.28
C ASP A 102 12.72 -1.70 -8.85
N ILE A 103 12.56 -0.46 -8.36
CA ILE A 103 13.08 -0.06 -7.06
C ILE A 103 12.05 -0.32 -5.96
N LEU A 104 12.43 -1.13 -4.96
CA LEU A 104 11.60 -1.38 -3.77
C LEU A 104 11.57 -0.12 -2.89
N ALA A 105 10.39 0.47 -2.75
CA ALA A 105 10.20 1.69 -1.96
C ALA A 105 9.85 1.39 -0.50
N SER A 106 8.89 0.49 -0.29
CA SER A 106 8.56 0.01 1.04
C SER A 106 8.02 -1.41 1.01
N SER A 107 8.08 -2.09 2.14
CA SER A 107 7.49 -3.41 2.32
C SER A 107 7.13 -3.64 3.76
N GLY A 108 6.21 -4.58 3.99
CA GLY A 108 5.84 -4.94 5.35
C GLY A 108 4.92 -6.13 5.43
N ARG A 109 4.57 -6.48 6.66
CA ARG A 109 3.62 -7.53 6.99
C ARG A 109 2.73 -7.07 8.12
N ILE A 110 1.45 -7.31 7.96
CA ILE A 110 0.39 -6.97 8.91
C ILE A 110 -0.26 -8.27 9.36
N SER A 111 -0.38 -8.44 10.67
CA SER A 111 -1.20 -9.49 11.27
C SER A 111 -2.63 -8.96 11.45
N LEU A 112 -3.61 -9.75 11.02
CA LEU A 112 -5.04 -9.47 11.22
C LEU A 112 -5.61 -10.41 12.27
N CYS A 113 -6.66 -9.98 12.97
CA CYS A 113 -7.35 -10.86 13.90
C CYS A 113 -8.16 -11.92 13.14
N HIS A 114 -8.26 -13.11 13.76
CA HIS A 114 -9.25 -14.12 13.38
C HIS A 114 -10.66 -13.72 13.80
#